data_AF-A0A968BVA6-F1
#
_entry.id   AF-A0A968BVA6-F1
#
_cell.length_a   1.000
_cell.length_b   1.000
_cell.length_c   1.000
_cell.angle_alpha   90.00
_cell.angle_beta   90.00
_cell.angle_gamma   90.00
#
_symmetry.space_group_name_H-M   'P 1'
#
loop_
_entity.id
_entity.type
_entity.pdbx_description
1 polymer ?
#
loop_
_entity_poly.entity_id
_entity_poly.type
_entity_poly.pdbx_seq_one_letter_code
_entity_poly.pdbx_strand_id
1 'polypeptide(L)'
;MGHANVKNLSRFFVRRLYAKGKLSVSEAAELALKAGETVHASEGEYDDISTMGMCMSAVVHALASYKEDLVEGSWGPIVVPCDLTPRQEELLKLARRRDWDNFSDEDDILYDQIKWKFGEGWRKRYPEIPIMTYYEN
;
A
#
# COMPACT_ATOMS: atom_id res chain seq x y z
N MET A 1 -2.55 13.37 -13.81
CA MET A 1 -1.47 12.58 -13.18
C MET A 1 -1.22 11.38 -14.05
N GLY A 2 0.00 11.22 -14.56
CA GLY A 2 0.37 10.01 -15.28
C GLY A 2 0.02 8.76 -14.48
N HIS A 3 -0.44 7.70 -15.15
CA HIS A 3 -0.73 6.43 -14.50
C HIS A 3 0.59 5.86 -13.97
N ALA A 4 0.92 6.15 -12.71
CA ALA A 4 2.03 5.52 -12.03
C ALA A 4 1.85 4.01 -12.14
N ASN A 5 2.93 3.27 -12.39
CA ASN A 5 2.86 1.83 -12.52
C ASN A 5 2.61 1.20 -11.14
N VAL A 6 1.32 1.14 -10.75
CA VAL A 6 0.83 0.59 -9.48
C VAL A 6 1.35 -0.83 -9.24
N LYS A 7 1.66 -1.59 -10.31
CA LYS A 7 2.25 -2.94 -10.21
C LYS A 7 3.63 -2.91 -9.54
N ASN A 8 4.52 -2.03 -9.99
CA ASN A 8 5.87 -1.91 -9.44
C ASN A 8 5.84 -1.41 -8.00
N LEU A 9 5.04 -0.38 -7.74
CA LEU A 9 4.83 0.18 -6.40
C LEU A 9 4.30 -0.85 -5.41
N SER A 10 3.34 -1.66 -5.85
CA SER A 10 2.79 -2.77 -5.07
C SER A 10 3.86 -3.79 -4.72
N ARG A 11 4.73 -4.14 -5.67
CA ARG A 11 5.86 -5.04 -5.44
C ARG A 11 6.87 -4.46 -4.45
N PHE A 12 7.16 -3.17 -4.55
CA PHE A 12 8.06 -2.49 -3.61
C PHE A 12 7.50 -2.60 -2.19
N PHE A 13 6.26 -2.14 -1.98
CA PHE A 13 5.62 -2.16 -0.67
C PHE A 13 5.55 -3.57 -0.07
N VAL A 14 5.05 -4.56 -0.83
CA VAL A 14 4.88 -5.95 -0.36
C VAL A 14 6.21 -6.59 0.03
N ARG A 15 7.28 -6.40 -0.76
CA ARG A 15 8.62 -6.92 -0.43
C ARG A 15 9.13 -6.37 0.89
N ARG A 16 8.98 -5.07 1.11
CA ARG A 16 9.45 -4.40 2.33
C ARG A 16 8.61 -4.85 3.52
N LEU A 17 7.30 -5.00 3.33
CA LEU A 17 6.39 -5.48 4.36
C LEU A 17 6.67 -6.94 4.74
N TYR A 18 7.05 -7.76 3.76
CA TYR A 18 7.49 -9.12 3.97
C TYR A 18 8.75 -9.16 4.85
N ALA A 19 9.77 -8.38 4.50
CA ALA A 19 11.02 -8.31 5.25
C ALA A 19 10.87 -7.73 6.67
N LYS A 20 10.06 -6.69 6.84
CA LYS A 20 9.97 -5.93 8.10
C LYS A 20 8.90 -6.44 9.07
N GLY A 21 7.86 -7.13 8.62
CA GLY A 21 6.73 -7.50 9.48
C GLY A 21 5.64 -6.44 9.52
N LYS A 22 6.04 -5.19 9.79
CA LYS A 22 5.17 -4.02 9.79
C LYS A 22 5.95 -2.76 9.41
N LEU A 23 5.30 -1.81 8.73
CA LEU A 23 5.91 -0.54 8.34
C LEU A 23 4.87 0.52 7.97
N SER A 24 5.25 1.81 8.02
CA SER A 24 4.45 2.92 7.47
C SER A 24 4.72 3.16 5.99
N VAL A 25 3.91 4.02 5.36
CA VAL A 25 4.09 4.41 3.94
C VAL A 25 5.46 5.06 3.71
N SER A 26 5.82 6.07 4.50
CA SER A 26 7.10 6.78 4.42
C SER A 26 8.28 5.84 4.69
N GLU A 27 8.15 4.91 5.65
CA GLU A 27 9.17 3.89 5.89
C GLU A 27 9.39 3.00 4.65
N ALA A 28 8.33 2.60 3.94
CA ALA A 28 8.49 1.87 2.67
C ALA A 28 9.09 2.73 1.56
N ALA A 29 8.67 3.99 1.42
CA ALA A 29 9.15 4.90 0.39
C ALA A 29 10.66 5.14 0.53
N GLU A 30 11.13 5.42 1.75
CA GLU A 30 12.55 5.54 2.03
C GLU A 30 13.34 4.27 1.68
N LEU A 31 12.81 3.10 2.02
CA LEU A 31 13.47 1.82 1.76
C LEU A 31 13.51 1.47 0.27
N ALA A 32 12.51 1.91 -0.51
CA ALA A 32 12.51 1.76 -1.96
C ALA A 32 13.57 2.66 -2.60
N LEU A 33 13.59 3.95 -2.24
CA LEU A 33 14.58 4.90 -2.75
C LEU A 33 16.02 4.51 -2.36
N LYS A 34 16.26 4.08 -1.12
CA LYS A 34 17.57 3.55 -0.67
C LYS A 34 18.00 2.30 -1.44
N ALA A 35 17.07 1.54 -2.00
CA ALA A 35 17.35 0.38 -2.84
C ALA A 35 17.54 0.74 -4.32
N GLY A 36 17.47 2.02 -4.69
CA GLY A 36 17.57 2.50 -6.07
C GLY A 36 16.32 2.18 -6.91
N GLU A 37 15.16 1.97 -6.27
CA GLU A 37 13.90 1.74 -6.97
C GLU A 37 13.25 3.08 -7.37
N THR A 38 12.86 3.20 -8.63
CA THR A 38 12.17 4.39 -9.17
C THR A 38 10.73 4.08 -9.56
N VAL A 39 9.86 5.08 -9.46
CA VAL A 39 8.47 4.98 -9.93
C VAL A 39 8.44 5.37 -11.40
N HIS A 40 8.09 4.42 -12.26
CA HIS A 40 7.82 4.73 -13.67
C HIS A 40 6.36 5.12 -13.85
N ALA A 41 6.12 6.27 -14.47
CA ALA A 41 4.81 6.70 -14.95
C ALA A 41 4.89 7.14 -16.41
N SER A 42 3.74 7.41 -17.02
CA SER A 42 3.67 7.89 -18.41
C SER A 42 4.42 9.21 -18.65
N GLU A 43 4.64 10.01 -17.62
CA GLU A 43 5.28 11.33 -17.69
C GLU A 43 6.79 11.30 -17.37
N GLY A 44 7.33 10.17 -16.92
CA GLY A 44 8.75 10.03 -16.57
C GLY A 44 9.01 9.08 -15.40
N GLU A 45 10.20 9.21 -14.82
CA GLU A 45 10.58 8.52 -13.59
C GLU A 45 10.56 9.49 -12.42
N TYR A 46 10.05 9.03 -11.28
CA TYR A 46 10.07 9.78 -10.03
C TYR A 46 11.00 9.09 -9.03
N ASP A 47 11.92 9.87 -8.49
CA ASP A 47 12.96 9.46 -7.53
C ASP A 47 12.88 10.25 -6.21
N ASP A 48 11.80 11.01 -6.01
CA ASP A 48 11.57 11.78 -4.78
C ASP A 48 10.68 11.04 -3.77
N ILE A 49 10.91 11.31 -2.48
CA ILE A 49 10.22 10.65 -1.38
C ILE A 49 8.74 11.01 -1.29
N SER A 50 8.36 12.21 -1.72
CA SER A 50 6.98 12.68 -1.61
C SER A 50 6.10 11.95 -2.60
N THR A 51 6.52 11.89 -3.87
CA THR A 51 5.81 11.18 -4.93
C THR A 51 5.77 9.68 -4.67
N MET A 52 6.90 9.09 -4.21
CA MET A 52 6.95 7.69 -3.82
C MET A 52 5.98 7.40 -2.66
N GLY A 53 5.93 8.27 -1.64
CA GLY A 53 5.03 8.15 -0.50
C GLY A 53 3.56 8.18 -0.93
N MET A 54 3.15 9.20 -1.67
CA MET A 54 1.79 9.31 -2.22
C MET A 54 1.40 8.07 -3.04
N CYS A 55 2.29 7.64 -3.94
CA CYS A 55 2.08 6.43 -4.73
C CYS A 55 1.96 5.16 -3.88
N MET A 56 2.67 5.07 -2.75
CA MET A 56 2.58 3.94 -1.83
C MET A 56 1.32 3.98 -0.96
N SER A 57 0.85 5.16 -0.55
CA SER A 57 -0.46 5.31 0.10
C SER A 57 -1.58 4.74 -0.77
N ALA A 58 -1.54 5.03 -2.08
CA ALA A 58 -2.47 4.47 -3.07
C ALA A 58 -2.50 2.94 -3.07
N VAL A 59 -1.30 2.34 -3.11
CA VAL A 59 -1.14 0.89 -3.04
C VAL A 59 -1.73 0.35 -1.76
N VAL A 60 -1.42 0.97 -0.61
CA VAL A 60 -1.92 0.53 0.68
C VAL A 60 -3.44 0.65 0.75
N HIS A 61 -4.02 1.75 0.25
CA HIS A 61 -5.46 1.91 0.14
C HIS A 61 -6.08 0.76 -0.64
N ALA A 62 -5.57 0.47 -1.84
CA ALA A 62 -6.05 -0.65 -2.65
C ALA A 62 -5.96 -1.97 -1.88
N LEU A 63 -4.81 -2.30 -1.29
CA LEU A 63 -4.59 -3.56 -0.55
C LEU A 63 -5.38 -3.65 0.76
N ALA A 64 -5.75 -2.53 1.37
CA ALA A 64 -6.49 -2.45 2.63
C ALA A 64 -8.01 -2.46 2.43
N SER A 65 -8.50 -1.99 1.27
CA SER A 65 -9.92 -1.89 0.94
C SER A 65 -10.55 -3.23 0.53
N TYR A 66 -9.78 -4.23 0.11
CA TYR A 66 -10.25 -5.61 -0.19
C TYR A 66 -10.79 -6.39 1.04
N LYS A 67 -11.07 -5.72 2.17
CA LYS A 67 -11.47 -6.32 3.44
C LYS A 67 -12.97 -6.34 3.69
N GLU A 68 -13.78 -5.53 3.00
CA GLU A 68 -15.23 -5.48 3.29
C GLU A 68 -15.99 -6.65 2.66
N ASP A 69 -15.52 -7.16 1.53
CA ASP A 69 -15.99 -8.42 0.97
C ASP A 69 -14.84 -9.42 0.95
N LEU A 70 -14.81 -10.33 1.94
CA LEU A 70 -14.15 -11.63 1.78
C LEU A 70 -14.88 -12.42 0.69
N VAL A 71 -14.77 -11.96 -0.56
CA VAL A 71 -15.11 -12.79 -1.71
C VAL A 71 -14.04 -13.87 -1.72
N GLU A 72 -14.46 -15.13 -1.56
CA GLU A 72 -13.66 -16.27 -1.97
C GLU A 72 -13.13 -15.98 -3.38
N GLY A 73 -11.84 -15.65 -3.50
CA GLY A 73 -11.25 -15.17 -4.75
C GLY A 73 -10.54 -13.82 -4.69
N SER A 74 -10.27 -13.21 -3.53
CA SER A 74 -9.23 -12.18 -3.47
C SER A 74 -7.84 -12.83 -3.59
N TRP A 75 -7.17 -12.57 -4.73
CA TRP A 75 -5.91 -13.23 -5.10
C TRP A 75 -4.66 -12.41 -4.76
N GLY A 76 -4.81 -11.22 -4.15
CA GLY A 76 -3.70 -10.32 -3.78
C GLY A 76 -3.58 -10.09 -2.27
N PRO A 77 -2.37 -9.80 -1.75
CA PRO A 77 -2.10 -9.65 -0.32
C PRO A 77 -2.97 -8.61 0.35
N ILE A 78 -3.65 -9.01 1.42
CA ILE A 78 -4.41 -8.09 2.25
C ILE A 78 -3.49 -7.52 3.31
N VAL A 79 -3.53 -6.20 3.45
CA VAL A 79 -2.84 -5.49 4.53
C VAL A 79 -3.84 -4.92 5.52
N VAL A 80 -3.46 -4.90 6.79
CA VAL A 80 -4.29 -4.43 7.89
C VAL A 80 -3.50 -3.40 8.71
N PRO A 81 -4.19 -2.38 9.24
CA PRO A 81 -3.55 -1.40 10.10
C PRO A 81 -3.14 -2.03 11.44
N CYS A 82 -2.10 -1.49 12.05
CA CYS A 82 -1.61 -1.83 13.38
C CYS A 82 -1.85 -0.68 14.34
N ASP A 83 -2.08 -1.01 15.61
CA ASP A 83 -1.94 -0.08 16.73
C ASP A 83 -2.73 1.23 16.55
N LEU A 84 -3.94 1.15 15.97
CA LEU A 84 -4.78 2.31 15.69
C LEU A 84 -5.27 2.96 16.98
N THR A 85 -5.21 4.29 17.03
CA THR A 85 -6.01 5.07 17.97
C THR A 85 -7.49 5.08 17.57
N PRO A 86 -8.44 5.30 18.50
CA PRO A 86 -9.87 5.39 18.15
C PRO A 86 -10.15 6.43 17.06
N ARG A 87 -9.45 7.57 17.10
CA ARG A 87 -9.57 8.61 16.08
C ARG A 87 -9.09 8.14 14.70
N GLN A 88 -7.96 7.44 14.63
CA GLN A 88 -7.46 6.91 13.36
C GLN A 88 -8.37 5.80 12.82
N GLU A 89 -9.00 5.01 13.70
CA GLU A 89 -9.96 3.99 13.27
C GLU A 89 -11.20 4.61 12.61
N GLU A 90 -11.75 5.68 13.17
CA GLU A 90 -12.87 6.43 12.57
C GLU A 90 -12.48 7.05 11.23
N LEU A 91 -11.35 7.75 11.18
CA LEU A 91 -10.86 8.39 9.96
C LEU A 91 -10.59 7.35 8.87
N LEU A 92 -9.99 6.21 9.22
CA LEU A 92 -9.70 5.15 8.26
C LEU A 92 -10.97 4.50 7.71
N LYS A 93 -12.02 4.36 8.53
CA LYS A 93 -13.33 3.89 8.07
C LYS A 93 -13.95 4.86 7.05
N LEU A 94 -13.76 6.16 7.23
CA LEU A 94 -14.23 7.18 6.27
C LEU A 94 -13.40 7.17 4.99
N ALA A 95 -12.07 7.14 5.11
CA ALA A 95 -11.15 7.15 3.98
C ALA A 95 -11.35 5.93 3.06
N ARG A 96 -11.62 4.75 3.62
CA ARG A 96 -11.86 3.51 2.85
C ARG A 96 -13.11 3.51 1.98
N ARG A 97 -14.07 4.40 2.25
CA ARG A 97 -15.30 4.54 1.46
C ARG A 97 -15.12 5.43 0.24
N ARG A 98 -13.98 6.10 0.13
CA ARG A 98 -13.67 6.99 -0.99
C ARG A 98 -13.05 6.16 -2.10
N ASP A 99 -13.52 6.38 -3.31
CA ASP A 99 -12.82 5.91 -4.51
C ASP A 99 -11.49 6.65 -4.65
N TRP A 100 -10.57 6.06 -5.42
CA TRP A 100 -9.26 6.62 -5.74
C TRP A 100 -9.33 8.09 -6.19
N ASP A 101 -10.32 8.43 -7.02
CA ASP A 101 -10.50 9.79 -7.56
C ASP A 101 -10.87 10.84 -6.49
N ASN A 102 -11.23 10.39 -5.28
CA ASN A 102 -11.57 11.24 -4.13
C ASN A 102 -10.57 11.08 -2.97
N PHE A 103 -9.42 10.46 -3.20
CA PHE A 103 -8.37 10.32 -2.20
C PHE A 103 -7.68 11.67 -1.95
N SER A 104 -7.71 12.17 -0.71
CA SER A 104 -7.19 13.50 -0.38
C SER A 104 -5.79 13.46 0.25
N ASP A 105 -5.10 14.61 0.30
CA ASP A 105 -3.83 14.76 1.03
C ASP A 105 -3.97 14.38 2.51
N GLU A 106 -5.15 14.57 3.11
CA GLU A 106 -5.41 14.15 4.49
C GLU A 106 -5.44 12.62 4.63
N ASP A 107 -5.92 11.91 3.60
CA ASP A 107 -5.87 10.46 3.55
C ASP A 107 -4.42 9.98 3.42
N ASP A 108 -3.59 10.62 2.59
CA ASP A 108 -2.17 10.32 2.51
C ASP A 108 -1.46 10.44 3.87
N ILE A 109 -1.70 11.54 4.58
CA ILE A 109 -1.16 11.77 5.91
C ILE A 109 -1.64 10.70 6.89
N LEU A 110 -2.93 10.36 6.87
CA LEU A 110 -3.50 9.32 7.72
C LEU A 110 -2.85 7.96 7.46
N TYR A 111 -2.69 7.58 6.19
CA TYR A 111 -2.13 6.28 5.81
C TYR A 111 -0.65 6.16 6.20
N ASP A 112 0.11 7.25 6.18
CA ASP A 112 1.49 7.27 6.66
C ASP A 112 1.60 7.20 8.19
N GLN A 113 0.67 7.82 8.93
CA GLN A 113 0.66 7.70 10.39
C GLN A 113 0.35 6.28 10.90
N ILE A 114 -0.14 5.40 10.02
CA ILE A 114 -0.50 4.03 10.34
C ILE A 114 0.64 3.09 9.94
N LYS A 115 1.01 2.17 10.84
CA LYS A 115 1.83 1.02 10.46
C LYS A 115 0.93 -0.08 9.92
N TRP A 116 1.34 -0.66 8.81
CA TRP A 116 0.60 -1.71 8.11
C TRP A 116 1.30 -3.05 8.29
N LYS A 117 0.53 -4.13 8.34
CA LYS A 117 1.02 -5.52 8.34
C LYS A 117 0.17 -6.38 7.43
N PHE A 118 0.64 -7.57 7.07
CA PHE A 118 -0.23 -8.54 6.40
C PHE A 118 -1.39 -8.95 7.31
N GLY A 119 -2.56 -9.15 6.70
CA GLY A 119 -3.71 -9.75 7.36
C GLY A 119 -3.37 -11.14 7.92
N GLU A 120 -4.17 -11.60 8.87
CA GLU A 120 -4.01 -12.94 9.44
C GLU A 120 -4.09 -14.02 8.35
N GLY A 121 -3.28 -15.07 8.46
CA GLY A 121 -3.25 -16.18 7.50
C GLY A 121 -2.47 -15.90 6.21
N TRP A 122 -2.25 -14.64 5.83
CA TRP A 122 -1.56 -14.31 4.57
C TRP A 122 -0.12 -14.84 4.51
N ARG A 123 0.66 -14.63 5.57
CA ARG A 123 2.04 -15.17 5.66
C ARG A 123 2.09 -16.70 5.67
N LYS A 124 1.02 -17.37 6.13
CA LYS A 124 0.95 -18.84 6.10
C LYS A 124 0.64 -19.35 4.70
N ARG A 125 -0.18 -18.62 3.94
CA ARG A 125 -0.55 -18.95 2.56
C ARG A 125 0.60 -18.72 1.57
N TYR A 126 1.46 -17.73 1.84
CA TYR A 126 2.61 -17.39 1.01
C TYR A 126 3.90 -17.37 1.87
N PRO A 127 4.60 -18.51 2.00
CA PRO A 127 5.86 -18.61 2.75
C PRO A 127 7.04 -17.93 2.04
N GLU A 128 6.83 -17.48 0.81
CA GLU A 128 7.74 -16.65 0.03
C GLU A 128 7.06 -15.33 -0.31
N ILE A 129 7.82 -14.36 -0.84
CA ILE A 129 7.28 -13.06 -1.25
C ILE A 129 6.18 -13.29 -2.30
N PRO A 130 4.92 -12.87 -2.07
CA PRO A 130 3.83 -13.18 -2.98
C PRO A 130 4.02 -12.50 -4.34
N ILE A 131 3.72 -13.25 -5.41
CA ILE A 131 3.71 -12.73 -6.78
C ILE A 131 2.36 -12.03 -6.99
N MET A 132 2.42 -10.76 -7.36
CA MET A 132 1.25 -9.88 -7.54
C MET A 132 0.69 -10.01 -8.96
N THR A 133 0.06 -11.14 -9.31
CA THR A 133 -0.44 -11.40 -10.69
C THR A 133 -1.68 -10.59 -11.06
N TYR A 134 -2.46 -10.10 -10.10
CA TYR A 134 -3.74 -9.42 -10.38
C TYR A 134 -3.63 -7.98 -10.86
N TYR A 135 -2.47 -7.36 -10.72
CA TYR A 135 -2.25 -6.04 -11.30
C TYR A 135 -1.79 -6.16 -12.77
N GLU A 136 -1.71 -7.34 -13.37
CA GLU A 136 -1.14 -7.58 -14.71
C GLU A 136 -2.05 -7.23 -15.90
N ASN A 137 -3.34 -6.95 -15.69
CA ASN A 137 -4.25 -6.53 -16.77
C ASN A 137 -4.50 -5.02 -16.75
#